data_AF-A0A6P2C9K0-F1
#
_entry.id   AF-A0A6P2C9K0-F1
#
_cell.length_a   1.000
_cell.length_b   1.000
_cell.length_c   1.000
_cell.angle_alpha   90.00
_cell.angle_beta   90.00
_cell.angle_gamma   90.00
#
_symmetry.space_group_name_H-M   'P 1'
#
loop_
_entity.id
_entity.type
_entity.pdbx_description
1 polymer ?
#
loop_
_entity_poly.entity_id
_entity_poly.type
_entity_poly.pdbx_seq_one_letter_code
_entity_poly.pdbx_strand_id
1 'polypeptide(L)'
;MNIRSTGRVRVLAFAATTAAALVLSGCSSDGATEAGADPAASSEFQDASSPREKLLAAMKVTNSLDPVRLDTEANGAHITGQISREEGVQYMRTGVPGAGEQETLVIGDDTLMRYSDVPEGFPFTSGTWYRVDANSPLGMQSAQLAAASADPYASHAAVEDALVDVTETGTETIHGVETTHYVATLDLDAYVAASLQALGSEVDPAQIEQMKALMSPGASSGSTATAASSSRSCRAPRSR
;
A
#
# COMPACT_ATOMS: atom_id res chain seq x y z
N MET A 1 -1.36 21.13 37.08
CA MET A 1 -0.30 20.10 37.19
C MET A 1 -0.38 19.29 35.90
N ASN A 2 0.40 19.68 34.89
CA ASN A 2 0.29 19.15 33.52
C ASN A 2 1.32 18.02 33.35
N ILE A 3 0.84 16.79 33.19
CA ILE A 3 1.67 15.64 32.84
C ILE A 3 1.69 15.57 31.31
N ARG A 4 2.75 16.11 30.69
CA ARG A 4 3.06 15.84 29.28
C ARG A 4 3.67 14.44 29.20
N SER A 5 2.86 13.47 28.80
CA SER A 5 3.32 12.11 28.49
C SER A 5 3.92 12.11 27.08
N THR A 6 5.25 12.19 26.98
CA THR A 6 6.01 11.89 25.76
C THR A 6 6.09 10.38 25.57
N GLY A 7 4.97 9.77 25.17
CA GLY A 7 4.94 8.36 24.79
C GLY A 7 5.51 8.19 23.38
N ARG A 8 6.77 7.76 23.28
CA ARG A 8 7.32 7.23 22.02
C ARG A 8 6.61 5.90 21.73
N VAL A 9 5.59 5.92 20.88
CA VAL A 9 4.94 4.71 20.40
C VAL A 9 5.88 4.06 19.39
N ARG A 10 6.41 2.88 19.73
CA ARG A 10 7.08 2.01 18.75
C ARG A 10 5.99 1.38 17.90
N VAL A 11 5.63 2.06 16.81
CA VAL A 11 4.73 1.52 15.79
C VAL A 11 5.48 0.38 15.11
N LEU A 12 4.87 -0.82 15.11
CA LEU A 12 5.32 -1.93 14.29
C LEU A 12 5.26 -1.47 12.83
N ALA A 13 6.44 -1.39 12.23
CA ALA A 13 6.68 -0.87 10.90
C ALA A 13 5.70 -1.46 9.88
N PHE A 14 5.01 -0.60 9.14
CA PHE A 14 4.58 -0.95 7.78
C PHE A 14 5.88 -1.19 7.00
N ALA A 15 6.19 -2.46 6.73
CA ALA A 15 7.24 -2.81 5.79
C ALA A 15 6.78 -2.35 4.41
N ALA A 16 7.11 -1.12 4.04
CA ALA A 16 7.08 -0.70 2.65
C ALA A 16 8.20 -1.46 1.95
N THR A 17 7.89 -2.62 1.38
CA THR A 17 8.78 -3.35 0.47
C THR A 17 8.83 -2.59 -0.84
N THR A 18 9.61 -1.51 -0.86
CA THR A 18 9.95 -0.79 -2.10
C THR A 18 11.00 -1.63 -2.82
N ALA A 19 10.57 -2.47 -3.76
CA ALA A 19 11.46 -3.26 -4.59
C ALA A 19 12.10 -2.35 -5.67
N ALA A 20 13.21 -1.69 -5.33
CA ALA A 20 14.09 -1.11 -6.33
C ALA A 20 14.94 -2.24 -6.94
N ALA A 21 14.49 -2.80 -8.06
CA ALA A 21 15.27 -3.78 -8.83
C ALA A 21 16.43 -3.06 -9.51
N LEU A 22 17.61 -3.04 -8.87
CA LEU A 22 18.85 -2.63 -9.53
C LEU A 22 19.36 -3.80 -10.36
N VAL A 23 19.02 -3.82 -11.65
CA VAL A 23 19.71 -4.69 -12.60
C VAL A 23 21.12 -4.10 -12.80
N LEU A 24 22.08 -4.56 -12.01
CA LEU A 24 23.50 -4.38 -12.31
C LEU A 24 23.80 -5.23 -13.56
N SER A 25 23.55 -4.66 -14.72
CA SER A 25 23.78 -5.28 -16.02
C SER A 25 25.28 -5.46 -16.28
N GLY A 26 25.84 -6.55 -15.76
CA GLY A 26 27.06 -7.19 -16.27
C GLY A 26 26.69 -8.27 -17.29
N CYS A 27 26.84 -7.95 -18.58
CA CYS A 27 26.94 -8.86 -19.74
C CYS A 27 26.15 -10.19 -19.72
N SER A 28 25.05 -10.30 -20.46
CA SER A 28 25.03 -10.98 -21.77
C SER A 28 23.60 -11.03 -22.34
N SER A 29 23.52 -10.82 -23.65
CA SER A 29 22.34 -10.93 -24.52
C SER A 29 21.34 -12.04 -24.15
N ASP A 30 20.09 -11.67 -23.87
CA ASP A 30 18.93 -11.99 -24.72
C ASP A 30 17.66 -11.31 -24.17
N GLY A 31 16.82 -10.87 -25.09
CA GLY A 31 15.78 -9.85 -24.87
C GLY A 31 14.77 -10.16 -23.77
N ALA A 32 14.78 -9.34 -22.73
CA ALA A 32 13.62 -9.06 -21.89
C ALA A 32 13.38 -7.55 -21.97
N THR A 33 12.20 -7.17 -22.44
CA THR A 33 11.76 -5.78 -22.52
C THR A 33 11.75 -5.18 -21.11
N GLU A 34 12.74 -4.33 -20.82
CA GLU A 34 12.84 -3.57 -19.58
C GLU A 34 11.65 -2.60 -19.49
N ALA A 35 10.87 -2.71 -18.42
CA ALA A 35 9.93 -1.66 -18.04
C ALA A 35 10.75 -0.41 -17.72
N GLY A 36 10.57 0.66 -18.51
CA GLY A 36 11.38 1.87 -18.47
C GLY A 36 11.17 2.63 -17.17
N ALA A 37 12.02 2.37 -16.16
CA ALA A 37 12.21 3.29 -15.06
C ALA A 37 12.89 4.57 -15.58
N ASP A 38 12.49 5.73 -15.05
CA ASP A 38 13.16 7.00 -15.35
C ASP A 38 14.66 6.89 -14.99
N PRO A 39 15.58 7.04 -15.96
CA PRO A 39 17.02 6.94 -15.70
C PRO A 39 17.49 7.94 -14.64
N ALA A 40 16.86 9.12 -14.52
CA ALA A 40 17.23 10.12 -13.52
C ALA A 40 16.91 9.65 -12.09
N ALA A 41 15.77 8.99 -11.90
CA ALA A 41 15.39 8.43 -10.60
C ALA A 41 16.28 7.24 -10.22
N SER A 42 16.76 6.48 -11.20
CA SER A 42 17.75 5.41 -10.97
C SER A 42 19.13 5.94 -10.55
N SER A 43 19.58 7.07 -11.12
CA SER A 43 20.84 7.71 -10.69
C SER A 43 20.76 8.31 -9.29
N GLU A 44 19.63 8.93 -8.93
CA GLU A 44 19.43 9.46 -7.57
C GLU A 44 19.53 8.36 -6.50
N PHE A 45 19.04 7.15 -6.79
CA PHE A 45 19.19 6.01 -5.88
C PHE A 45 20.66 5.57 -5.74
N GLN A 46 21.43 5.61 -6.82
CA GLN A 46 22.85 5.23 -6.81
C GLN A 46 23.73 6.27 -6.10
N ASP A 47 23.39 7.55 -6.28
CA ASP A 47 24.11 8.67 -5.67
C ASP A 47 23.74 8.88 -4.19
N ALA A 48 22.64 8.26 -3.74
CA ALA A 48 22.17 8.35 -2.35
C ALA A 48 23.18 7.73 -1.37
N SER A 49 23.55 8.54 -0.37
CA SER A 49 24.61 8.23 0.59
C SER A 49 24.09 7.68 1.92
N SER A 50 22.81 7.93 2.22
CA SER A 50 22.14 7.49 3.45
C SER A 50 20.95 6.55 3.19
N PRO A 51 20.57 5.69 4.16
CA PRO A 51 19.36 4.87 4.03
C PRO A 51 18.09 5.67 3.77
N ARG A 52 17.98 6.88 4.35
CA ARG A 52 16.85 7.79 4.11
C ARG A 52 16.80 8.24 2.66
N GLU A 53 17.92 8.70 2.11
CA GLU A 53 18.00 9.15 0.71
C GLU A 53 17.68 8.00 -0.25
N LYS A 54 18.20 6.80 0.01
CA LYS A 54 17.91 5.60 -0.80
C LYS A 54 16.42 5.24 -0.77
N LEU A 55 15.79 5.27 0.40
CA LEU A 55 14.36 5.00 0.53
C LEU A 55 13.53 6.00 -0.27
N LEU A 56 13.80 7.30 -0.12
CA LEU A 56 13.10 8.37 -0.84
C LEU A 56 13.31 8.28 -2.35
N ALA A 57 14.55 8.04 -2.80
CA ALA A 57 14.84 7.83 -4.22
C ALA A 57 14.08 6.63 -4.79
N ALA A 58 14.02 5.51 -4.06
CA ALA A 58 13.27 4.33 -4.48
C ALA A 58 11.76 4.60 -4.56
N MET A 59 11.20 5.39 -3.64
CA MET A 59 9.80 5.83 -3.71
C MET A 59 9.55 6.72 -4.93
N LYS A 60 10.46 7.64 -5.24
CA LYS A 60 10.37 8.49 -6.44
C LYS A 60 10.40 7.67 -7.73
N VAL A 61 11.30 6.68 -7.84
CA VAL A 61 11.29 5.72 -8.95
C VAL A 61 9.94 5.02 -9.04
N THR A 62 9.43 4.49 -7.92
CA THR A 62 8.14 3.78 -7.90
C THR A 62 6.98 4.67 -8.36
N ASN A 63 7.00 5.94 -7.96
CA ASN A 63 5.97 6.92 -8.32
C ASN A 63 6.00 7.36 -9.79
N SER A 64 7.15 7.22 -10.47
CA SER A 64 7.28 7.54 -11.90
C SER A 64 6.90 6.37 -12.82
N LEU A 65 6.74 5.15 -12.28
CA LEU A 65 6.31 3.99 -13.06
C LEU A 65 4.83 4.10 -13.43
N ASP A 66 4.51 3.78 -14.68
CA ASP A 66 3.15 3.56 -15.18
C ASP A 66 3.18 2.53 -16.31
N PRO A 67 2.26 1.54 -16.36
CA PRO A 67 1.30 1.17 -15.31
C PRO A 67 1.96 0.45 -14.13
N VAL A 68 1.30 0.45 -12.97
CA VAL A 68 1.75 -0.25 -11.75
C VAL A 68 0.78 -1.36 -11.39
N ARG A 69 1.31 -2.50 -10.93
CA ARG A 69 0.52 -3.59 -10.32
C ARG A 69 0.71 -3.58 -8.81
N LEU A 70 -0.37 -3.85 -8.10
CA LEU A 70 -0.43 -3.87 -6.64
C LEU A 70 -0.83 -5.26 -6.17
N ASP A 71 -0.17 -5.72 -5.11
CA ASP A 71 -0.52 -6.91 -4.37
C ASP A 71 -0.22 -6.60 -2.88
N THR A 72 -1.27 -6.52 -2.08
CA THR A 72 -1.21 -6.09 -0.69
C THR A 72 -2.09 -7.00 0.17
N GLU A 73 -1.59 -7.42 1.32
CA GLU A 73 -2.38 -8.06 2.36
C GLU A 73 -2.47 -7.12 3.56
N ALA A 74 -3.68 -6.81 4.01
CA ALA A 74 -3.91 -5.97 5.18
C ALA A 74 -5.13 -6.45 5.97
N ASN A 75 -4.97 -6.66 7.28
CA ASN A 75 -6.06 -7.08 8.18
C ASN A 75 -6.82 -8.36 7.71
N GLY A 76 -6.10 -9.29 7.05
CA GLY A 76 -6.69 -10.51 6.48
C GLY A 76 -7.47 -10.31 5.19
N ALA A 77 -7.51 -9.08 4.64
CA ALA A 77 -7.97 -8.81 3.29
C ALA A 77 -6.79 -8.86 2.33
N HIS A 78 -6.98 -9.57 1.22
CA HIS A 78 -6.04 -9.57 0.09
C HIS A 78 -6.54 -8.60 -0.97
N ILE A 79 -5.70 -7.66 -1.35
CA ILE A 79 -6.00 -6.60 -2.31
C ILE A 79 -5.01 -6.75 -3.47
N THR A 80 -5.53 -6.96 -4.66
CA THR A 80 -4.74 -6.92 -5.90
C THR A 80 -5.24 -5.80 -6.79
N GLY A 81 -4.39 -5.27 -7.66
CA GLY A 81 -4.84 -4.21 -8.55
C GLY A 81 -3.84 -3.79 -9.61
N GLN A 82 -4.31 -2.89 -10.45
CA GLN A 82 -3.52 -2.22 -11.47
C GLN A 82 -3.97 -0.76 -11.56
N ILE A 83 -2.99 0.13 -11.72
CA ILE A 83 -3.21 1.55 -11.94
C ILE A 83 -2.45 1.94 -13.21
N SER A 84 -3.14 2.57 -14.15
CA SER A 84 -2.53 3.35 -15.21
C SER A 84 -3.00 4.79 -15.09
N ARG A 85 -2.09 5.67 -14.73
CA ARG A 85 -2.33 7.11 -14.61
C ARG A 85 -2.38 7.75 -15.98
N GLU A 86 -1.59 7.26 -16.93
CA GLU A 86 -1.63 7.74 -18.32
C GLU A 86 -3.02 7.49 -18.95
N GLU A 87 -3.59 6.31 -18.73
CA GLU A 87 -4.91 5.97 -19.26
C GLU A 87 -6.07 6.47 -18.37
N GLY A 88 -5.78 6.92 -17.14
CA GLY A 88 -6.81 7.30 -16.16
C GLY A 88 -7.68 6.11 -15.74
N VAL A 89 -7.07 4.92 -15.64
CA VAL A 89 -7.74 3.66 -15.34
C VAL A 89 -7.15 3.04 -14.07
N GLN A 90 -8.02 2.67 -13.14
CA GLN A 90 -7.65 1.91 -11.95
C GLN A 90 -8.57 0.71 -11.80
N TYR A 91 -7.98 -0.47 -11.61
CA TYR A 91 -8.69 -1.71 -11.32
C TYR A 91 -8.18 -2.28 -10.01
N MET A 92 -9.08 -2.60 -9.09
CA MET A 92 -8.77 -3.19 -7.80
C MET A 92 -9.67 -4.39 -7.55
N ARG A 93 -9.14 -5.43 -6.94
CA ARG A 93 -9.89 -6.57 -6.40
C ARG A 93 -9.54 -6.74 -4.94
N THR A 94 -10.57 -6.74 -4.10
CA THR A 94 -10.46 -6.89 -2.66
C THR A 94 -11.20 -8.14 -2.23
N GLY A 95 -10.49 -9.09 -1.62
CA GLY A 95 -11.10 -10.21 -0.91
C GLY A 95 -11.73 -9.71 0.38
N VAL A 96 -13.05 -9.88 0.52
CA VAL A 96 -13.79 -9.53 1.74
C VAL A 96 -14.11 -10.80 2.51
N PRO A 97 -13.57 -10.98 3.73
CA PRO A 97 -13.86 -12.14 4.56
C PRO A 97 -15.37 -12.35 4.73
N GLY A 98 -15.87 -13.51 4.29
CA GLY A 98 -17.29 -13.87 4.39
C GLY A 98 -18.23 -13.27 3.33
N ALA A 99 -17.72 -12.43 2.42
CA ALA A 99 -18.53 -11.80 1.36
C ALA A 99 -17.94 -11.96 -0.05
N GLY A 100 -16.91 -12.79 -0.21
CA GLY A 100 -16.28 -13.08 -1.50
C GLY A 100 -15.39 -11.95 -2.00
N GLU A 101 -15.17 -11.91 -3.31
CA GLU A 101 -14.37 -10.86 -3.94
C GLU A 101 -15.24 -9.68 -4.39
N GLN A 102 -14.77 -8.47 -4.09
CA GLN A 102 -15.26 -7.22 -4.65
C GLN A 102 -14.24 -6.69 -5.64
N GLU A 103 -14.71 -6.26 -6.81
CA GLU A 103 -13.91 -5.60 -7.82
C GLU A 103 -14.38 -4.17 -8.00
N THR A 104 -13.43 -3.24 -8.11
CA THR A 104 -13.67 -1.82 -8.38
C THR A 104 -12.89 -1.44 -9.63
N LEU A 105 -13.56 -0.75 -10.56
CA LEU A 105 -12.98 -0.23 -11.79
C LEU A 105 -13.29 1.26 -11.88
N VAL A 106 -12.26 2.09 -11.89
CA VAL A 106 -12.34 3.53 -12.13
C VAL A 106 -11.85 3.80 -13.54
N ILE A 107 -12.67 4.48 -14.35
CA ILE A 107 -12.33 4.91 -15.71
C ILE A 107 -12.86 6.34 -15.89
N GLY A 108 -11.97 7.31 -16.01
CA GLY A 108 -12.36 8.73 -16.01
C GLY A 108 -13.12 9.09 -14.74
N ASP A 109 -14.32 9.66 -14.87
CA ASP A 109 -15.17 10.03 -13.73
C ASP A 109 -16.05 8.88 -13.21
N ASP A 110 -16.03 7.72 -13.88
CA ASP A 110 -16.87 6.60 -13.55
C ASP A 110 -16.20 5.63 -12.59
N THR A 111 -16.90 5.29 -11.51
CA THR A 111 -16.57 4.16 -10.65
C THR A 111 -17.61 3.06 -10.88
N LEU A 112 -17.12 1.88 -11.25
CA LEU A 112 -17.89 0.66 -11.41
C LEU A 112 -17.49 -0.35 -10.33
N MET A 113 -18.45 -1.11 -9.82
CA MET A 113 -18.23 -2.14 -8.83
C MET A 113 -18.90 -3.46 -9.23
N ARG A 114 -18.23 -4.57 -8.95
CA ARG A 114 -18.72 -5.92 -9.22
C ARG A 114 -18.44 -6.81 -8.02
N TYR A 115 -19.37 -7.70 -7.71
CA TYR A 115 -19.23 -8.68 -6.64
C TYR A 115 -19.27 -10.10 -7.22
N SER A 116 -18.34 -10.95 -6.81
CA SER A 116 -18.24 -12.32 -7.34
C SER A 116 -19.19 -13.30 -6.64
N ASP A 117 -19.37 -13.20 -5.32
CA ASP A 117 -20.11 -14.19 -4.52
C ASP A 117 -21.12 -13.53 -3.57
N VAL A 118 -22.15 -12.90 -4.14
CA VAL A 118 -23.18 -12.22 -3.35
C VAL A 118 -24.12 -13.25 -2.68
N PRO A 119 -24.32 -13.19 -1.34
CA PRO A 119 -25.25 -14.07 -0.64
C PRO A 119 -26.71 -13.88 -1.10
N GLU A 120 -27.53 -14.93 -0.96
CA GLU A 120 -28.96 -14.84 -1.23
C GLU A 120 -29.63 -13.78 -0.33
N GLY A 121 -30.48 -12.92 -0.93
CA GLY A 121 -31.16 -11.84 -0.22
C GLY A 121 -30.41 -10.50 -0.19
N PHE A 122 -29.18 -10.43 -0.71
CA PHE A 122 -28.50 -9.15 -0.92
C PHE A 122 -29.05 -8.43 -2.19
N PRO A 123 -29.02 -7.08 -2.23
CA PRO A 123 -29.56 -6.32 -3.36
C PRO A 123 -28.70 -6.33 -4.63
N PHE A 124 -27.60 -7.09 -4.65
CA PHE A 124 -26.68 -7.18 -5.79
C PHE A 124 -26.75 -8.55 -6.46
N THR A 125 -26.49 -8.57 -7.76
CA THR A 125 -26.37 -9.78 -8.57
C THR A 125 -24.89 -10.07 -8.79
N SER A 126 -24.48 -11.31 -8.48
CA SER A 126 -23.12 -11.79 -8.73
C SER A 126 -22.72 -11.56 -10.20
N GLY A 127 -21.47 -11.15 -10.42
CA GLY A 127 -20.86 -10.95 -11.73
C GLY A 127 -21.35 -9.71 -12.50
N THR A 128 -22.27 -8.92 -11.93
CA THR A 128 -22.82 -7.72 -12.58
C THR A 128 -22.04 -6.47 -12.18
N TRP A 129 -21.72 -5.62 -13.14
CA TRP A 129 -21.12 -4.30 -12.90
C TRP A 129 -22.21 -3.28 -12.58
N TYR A 130 -22.03 -2.58 -11.46
CA TYR A 130 -22.88 -1.50 -11.00
C TYR A 130 -22.11 -0.19 -11.05
N ARG A 131 -22.71 0.83 -11.64
CA ARG A 131 -22.17 2.19 -11.54
C ARG A 131 -22.44 2.74 -10.14
N VAL A 132 -21.39 3.23 -9.48
CA VAL A 132 -21.50 3.88 -8.19
C VAL A 132 -21.94 5.33 -8.42
N ASP A 133 -22.96 5.77 -7.70
CA ASP A 133 -23.33 7.19 -7.70
C ASP A 133 -22.23 8.00 -7.00
N ALA A 134 -21.61 8.93 -7.73
CA ALA A 134 -20.55 9.80 -7.23
C ALA A 134 -20.96 10.62 -5.99
N ASN A 135 -22.25 10.89 -5.81
CA ASN A 135 -22.77 11.64 -4.66
C ASN A 135 -23.14 10.74 -3.47
N SER A 136 -23.11 9.42 -3.67
CA SER A 136 -23.29 8.48 -2.56
C SER A 136 -22.05 8.47 -1.65
N PRO A 137 -22.18 8.08 -0.37
CA PRO A 137 -21.01 7.92 0.50
C PRO A 137 -19.92 7.01 -0.08
N LEU A 138 -20.32 5.95 -0.79
CA LEU A 138 -19.41 5.04 -1.48
C LEU A 138 -18.73 5.68 -2.69
N GLY A 139 -19.46 6.50 -3.45
CA GLY A 139 -18.92 7.28 -4.56
C GLY A 139 -17.88 8.29 -4.11
N MET A 140 -18.17 9.04 -3.05
CA MET A 140 -17.21 9.99 -2.48
C MET A 140 -15.95 9.29 -1.95
N GLN A 141 -16.11 8.15 -1.27
CA GLN A 141 -14.97 7.35 -0.82
C GLN A 141 -14.12 6.84 -2.00
N SER A 142 -14.78 6.38 -3.07
CA SER A 142 -14.09 5.89 -4.27
C SER A 142 -13.35 7.01 -4.99
N ALA A 143 -13.97 8.20 -5.10
CA ALA A 143 -13.35 9.39 -5.66
C ALA A 143 -12.12 9.83 -4.85
N GLN A 144 -12.20 9.76 -3.52
CA GLN A 144 -11.06 10.06 -2.65
C GLN A 144 -9.90 9.07 -2.86
N LEU A 145 -10.19 7.78 -2.99
CA LEU A 145 -9.18 6.77 -3.31
C LEU A 145 -8.56 6.97 -4.70
N ALA A 146 -9.40 7.28 -5.70
CA ALA A 146 -8.94 7.58 -7.05
C ALA A 146 -8.05 8.82 -7.06
N ALA A 147 -8.44 9.90 -6.37
CA ALA A 147 -7.65 11.12 -6.24
C ALA A 147 -6.28 10.85 -5.57
N ALA A 148 -6.26 10.05 -4.51
CA ALA A 148 -5.01 9.65 -3.85
C ALA A 148 -4.09 8.83 -4.77
N SER A 149 -4.65 8.08 -5.72
CA SER A 149 -3.87 7.31 -6.71
C SER A 149 -3.40 8.14 -7.91
N ALA A 150 -4.11 9.24 -8.21
CA ALA A 150 -3.82 10.11 -9.34
C ALA A 150 -2.55 10.94 -9.14
N ASP A 151 -2.27 11.36 -7.90
CA ASP A 151 -1.00 12.02 -7.54
C ASP A 151 -0.14 11.10 -6.66
N PRO A 152 0.76 10.30 -7.26
CA PRO A 152 1.63 9.42 -6.48
C PRO A 152 2.65 10.21 -5.64
N TYR A 153 2.99 11.45 -6.03
CA TYR A 153 3.97 12.27 -5.32
C TYR A 153 3.43 12.87 -4.03
N ALA A 154 2.11 13.02 -3.91
CA ALA A 154 1.49 13.46 -2.67
C ALA A 154 1.81 12.51 -1.49
N SER A 155 1.79 11.20 -1.75
CA SER A 155 2.20 10.19 -0.76
C SER A 155 3.70 10.26 -0.42
N HIS A 156 4.54 10.59 -1.40
CA HIS A 156 5.98 10.76 -1.18
C HIS A 156 6.27 11.93 -0.26
N ALA A 157 5.67 13.10 -0.51
CA ALA A 157 5.84 14.28 0.34
C ALA A 157 5.41 14.00 1.79
N ALA A 158 4.26 13.33 1.97
CA ALA A 158 3.77 12.97 3.30
C ALA A 158 4.72 12.04 4.06
N VAL A 159 5.36 11.09 3.37
CA VAL A 159 6.38 10.21 3.98
C VAL A 159 7.67 10.99 4.24
N GLU A 160 8.13 11.79 3.29
CA GLU A 160 9.36 12.58 3.41
C GLU A 160 9.35 13.49 4.64
N ASP A 161 8.24 14.21 4.85
CA ASP A 161 8.08 15.12 5.99
C ASP A 161 7.94 14.38 7.31
N ALA A 162 7.32 13.19 7.30
CA ALA A 162 7.09 12.40 8.51
C ALA A 162 8.26 11.50 8.91
N LEU A 163 9.22 11.25 8.02
CA LEU A 163 10.35 10.36 8.30
C LEU A 163 11.21 10.91 9.44
N VAL A 164 11.32 10.13 10.52
CA VAL A 164 12.16 10.41 11.68
C VAL A 164 13.51 9.70 11.57
N ASP A 165 13.47 8.42 11.25
CA ASP A 165 14.67 7.57 11.17
C ASP A 165 14.47 6.48 10.10
N VAL A 166 15.56 6.09 9.44
CA VAL A 166 15.60 5.01 8.44
C VAL A 166 16.87 4.21 8.64
N THR A 167 16.72 2.91 8.81
CA THR A 167 17.84 1.98 8.97
C THR A 167 17.72 0.86 7.95
N GLU A 168 18.82 0.55 7.27
CA GLU A 168 18.94 -0.66 6.45
C GLU A 168 19.14 -1.89 7.35
N THR A 169 18.32 -2.92 7.19
CA THR A 169 18.30 -4.09 8.08
C THR A 169 18.74 -5.40 7.42
N GLY A 170 18.89 -5.42 6.10
CA GLY A 170 19.40 -6.57 5.37
C GLY A 170 18.93 -6.60 3.92
N THR A 171 19.06 -7.77 3.30
CA THR A 171 18.57 -8.04 1.94
C THR A 171 17.68 -9.28 1.92
N GLU A 172 16.73 -9.30 0.99
CA GLU A 172 15.82 -10.43 0.75
C GLU A 172 15.55 -10.57 -0.76
N THR A 173 15.31 -11.78 -1.23
CA THR A 173 14.88 -12.00 -2.62
C THR A 173 13.36 -12.04 -2.70
N ILE A 174 12.76 -11.04 -3.35
CA ILE A 174 11.32 -10.96 -3.59
C ILE A 174 11.06 -11.24 -5.07
N HIS A 175 10.30 -12.29 -5.38
CA HIS A 175 10.01 -12.73 -6.76
C HIS A 175 11.25 -12.92 -7.66
N GLY A 176 12.36 -13.38 -7.08
CA GLY A 176 13.62 -13.59 -7.81
C GLY A 176 14.49 -12.33 -7.98
N VAL A 177 14.07 -11.19 -7.43
CA VAL A 177 14.83 -9.94 -7.42
C VAL A 177 15.44 -9.73 -6.04
N GLU A 178 16.74 -9.48 -5.96
CA GLU A 178 17.39 -9.07 -4.71
C GLU A 178 16.93 -7.66 -4.31
N THR A 179 16.47 -7.51 -3.08
CA THR A 179 15.93 -6.27 -2.52
C THR A 179 16.62 -5.94 -1.20
N THR A 180 16.67 -4.65 -0.88
CA THR A 180 17.20 -4.14 0.40
C THR A 180 16.05 -3.82 1.33
N HIS A 181 16.11 -4.32 2.56
CA HIS A 181 15.14 -4.07 3.60
C HIS A 181 15.49 -2.82 4.39
N TYR A 182 14.51 -1.91 4.49
CA TYR A 182 14.60 -0.71 5.31
C TYR A 182 13.54 -0.78 6.41
N VAL A 183 13.92 -0.35 7.61
CA VAL A 183 13.00 -0.07 8.71
C VAL A 183 12.98 1.42 8.93
N ALA A 184 11.78 2.02 8.83
CA ALA A 184 11.57 3.44 9.01
C ALA A 184 10.70 3.72 10.25
N THR A 185 10.97 4.84 10.91
CA THR A 185 10.09 5.42 11.92
C THR A 185 9.45 6.68 11.36
N LEU A 186 8.13 6.78 11.43
CA LEU A 186 7.37 7.95 11.03
C LEU A 186 6.83 8.69 12.26
N ASP A 187 6.84 10.02 12.21
CA ASP A 187 6.01 10.86 13.06
C ASP A 187 4.56 10.75 12.55
N LEU A 188 3.72 10.07 13.33
CA LEU A 188 2.35 9.79 12.93
C LEU A 188 1.51 11.07 12.79
N ASP A 189 1.77 12.09 13.60
CA ASP A 189 1.02 13.35 13.54
C ASP A 189 1.36 14.09 12.25
N ALA A 190 2.65 14.18 11.92
CA ALA A 190 3.12 14.77 10.66
C ALA A 190 2.59 14.00 9.45
N TYR A 191 2.65 12.67 9.47
CA TYR A 191 2.18 11.82 8.37
C TYR A 191 0.68 12.01 8.12
N VAL A 192 -0.14 11.97 9.18
CA VAL A 192 -1.59 12.13 9.08
C VAL A 192 -1.95 13.54 8.60
N ALA A 193 -1.30 14.57 9.13
CA ALA A 193 -1.53 15.95 8.71
C ALA A 193 -1.19 16.15 7.22
N ALA A 194 -0.04 15.68 6.76
CA ALA A 194 0.38 15.77 5.36
C ALA A 194 -0.55 14.95 4.44
N SER A 195 -0.98 13.77 4.87
CA SER A 195 -1.92 12.92 4.12
C SER A 195 -3.29 13.59 3.96
N LEU A 196 -3.81 14.24 5.00
CA LEU A 196 -5.09 14.98 4.92
C LEU A 196 -4.97 16.22 4.02
N GLN A 197 -3.84 16.92 4.09
CA GLN A 197 -3.58 18.07 3.23
C GLN A 197 -3.47 17.67 1.76
N ALA A 198 -2.82 16.54 1.46
CA ALA A 198 -2.74 15.97 0.12
C ALA A 198 -4.13 15.65 -0.48
N LEU A 199 -5.08 15.26 0.37
CA LEU A 199 -6.47 15.01 -0.02
C LEU A 199 -7.30 16.29 -0.19
N GLY A 200 -6.67 17.47 -0.09
CA GLY A 200 -7.35 18.76 -0.22
C GLY A 200 -8.34 19.06 0.92
N SER A 201 -8.28 18.30 2.01
CA SER A 201 -9.13 18.51 3.17
C SER A 201 -8.55 19.61 4.06
N GLU A 202 -9.39 20.52 4.56
CA GLU A 202 -9.00 21.36 5.69
C GLU A 202 -8.68 20.44 6.87
N VAL A 203 -7.45 20.49 7.36
CA VAL A 203 -6.96 19.58 8.40
C VAL A 203 -7.56 19.98 9.75
N ASP A 204 -8.70 19.39 10.11
CA ASP A 204 -9.30 19.50 11.44
C ASP A 204 -8.53 18.59 12.43
N PRO A 205 -8.05 19.11 13.58
CA PRO A 205 -7.46 18.30 14.64
C PRO A 205 -8.29 17.08 15.06
N ALA A 206 -9.62 17.16 14.99
CA ALA A 206 -10.50 16.02 15.28
C ALA A 206 -10.35 14.89 14.25
N GLN A 207 -10.17 15.23 12.97
CA GLN A 207 -9.94 14.26 11.89
C GLN A 207 -8.56 13.59 12.02
N ILE A 208 -7.55 14.37 12.43
CA ILE A 208 -6.22 13.82 12.72
C ILE A 208 -6.33 12.75 13.82
N GLU A 209 -6.99 13.05 14.94
CA GLU A 209 -7.15 12.10 16.04
C GLU A 209 -7.97 10.86 15.63
N GLN A 210 -9.02 11.04 14.82
CA GLN A 210 -9.79 9.92 14.30
C GLN A 210 -8.93 9.00 13.40
N MET A 211 -8.13 9.58 12.51
CA MET A 211 -7.28 8.80 11.61
C MET A 211 -6.13 8.13 12.35
N LYS A 212 -5.54 8.81 13.33
CA LYS A 212 -4.56 8.22 14.26
C LYS A 212 -5.13 7.02 15.01
N ALA A 213 -6.38 7.10 15.47
CA ALA A 213 -7.03 5.99 16.13
C ALA A 213 -7.16 4.79 15.19
N LEU A 214 -7.53 4.99 13.92
CA LEU A 214 -7.62 3.93 12.92
C LEU A 214 -6.26 3.30 12.58
N MET A 215 -5.20 4.10 12.57
CA MET A 215 -3.83 3.64 12.24
C MET A 215 -3.10 3.03 13.43
N SER A 216 -3.59 3.24 14.66
CA SER A 216 -2.97 2.68 15.85
C SER A 216 -3.33 1.20 15.98
N PRO A 217 -2.35 0.28 16.10
CA PRO A 217 -2.56 -1.18 16.10
C PRO A 217 -3.29 -1.77 17.33
N GLY A 218 -4.22 -1.03 17.95
CA GLY A 218 -5.02 -1.48 19.09
C GLY A 218 -6.43 -0.89 19.18
N ALA A 219 -6.90 -0.14 18.18
CA ALA A 219 -8.23 0.47 18.21
C ALA A 219 -9.37 -0.46 17.73
N SER A 220 -9.07 -1.68 17.25
CA SER A 220 -10.08 -2.73 17.11
C SER A 220 -10.40 -3.31 18.48
N SER A 221 -11.28 -2.64 19.20
CA SER A 221 -11.87 -3.13 20.44
C SER A 221 -12.57 -4.49 20.21
N GLY A 222 -11.92 -5.57 20.65
CA GLY A 222 -12.61 -6.75 21.20
C GLY A 222 -12.96 -7.91 20.25
N SER A 223 -11.98 -8.49 19.55
CA SER A 223 -12.11 -9.87 19.07
C SER A 223 -10.87 -10.69 19.43
N THR A 224 -10.96 -11.45 20.51
CA THR A 224 -9.93 -12.39 20.96
C THR A 224 -9.94 -13.61 20.02
N ALA A 225 -9.17 -13.57 18.94
CA ALA A 225 -8.92 -14.76 18.12
C ALA A 225 -7.80 -15.59 18.79
N THR A 226 -8.18 -16.62 19.54
CA THR A 226 -7.28 -17.67 19.99
C THR A 226 -6.92 -18.56 18.80
N ALA A 227 -5.77 -18.33 18.17
CA ALA A 227 -5.24 -19.24 17.16
C ALA A 227 -4.45 -20.37 17.85
N ALA A 228 -5.05 -21.57 17.89
CA ALA A 228 -4.36 -22.79 18.28
C ALA A 228 -3.43 -23.25 17.15
N SER A 229 -2.12 -23.27 17.41
CA SER A 229 -1.13 -23.84 16.50
C SER A 229 -1.16 -25.37 16.60
N SER A 230 -1.68 -26.05 15.57
CA SER A 230 -1.52 -27.49 15.42
C SER A 230 -0.28 -27.79 14.57
N SER A 231 0.79 -28.23 15.21
CA SER A 231 1.98 -28.74 14.53
C SER A 231 1.70 -30.13 13.97
N ARG A 232 1.53 -30.25 12.64
CA ARG A 232 1.60 -31.54 11.96
C ARG A 232 3.04 -31.84 11.56
N SER A 233 3.61 -32.84 12.23
CA SER A 233 4.90 -33.45 11.91
C SER A 233 4.80 -34.19 10.57
N CYS A 234 5.54 -33.74 9.56
CA CYS A 234 5.75 -34.49 8.33
C CYS A 234 6.79 -35.59 8.59
N ARG A 235 6.32 -36.84 8.62
CA ARG A 235 7.16 -38.05 8.70
C ARG A 235 7.54 -38.48 7.28
N ALA A 236 8.82 -38.49 6.97
CA ALA A 236 9.33 -38.97 5.68
C ALA A 236 9.09 -40.48 5.49
N PRO A 237 8.81 -40.94 4.25
CA PRO A 237 8.67 -42.36 3.95
C PRO A 237 10.03 -43.06 3.90
N ARG A 238 10.11 -44.26 4.50
CA ARG A 238 11.23 -45.19 4.38
C ARG A 238 11.11 -45.95 3.05
N SER A 239 12.16 -45.91 2.24
CA SER A 239 12.34 -46.80 1.10
C SER A 239 12.56 -48.24 1.56
N ARG A 240 12.06 -49.20 0.78
CA ARG A 240 12.49 -50.60 0.76
C ARG A 240 13.10 -50.88 -0.60
#